data_AF-A0A2S9G4E8-F1
#
_entry.id   AF-A0A2S9G4E8-F1
#
_cell.length_a   1.000
_cell.length_b   1.000
_cell.length_c   1.000
_cell.angle_alpha   90.00
_cell.angle_beta   90.00
_cell.angle_gamma   90.00
#
_symmetry.space_group_name_H-M   'P 1'
#
loop_
_entity.id
_entity.type
_entity.pdbx_description
1 polymer ?
#
loop_
_entity_poly.entity_id
_entity_poly.type
_entity_poly.pdbx_seq_one_letter_code
_entity_poly.pdbx_strand_id
1 'polypeptide(L)'
;ERKAFGRPIGSQQNSRFLLAELSTEATVVRMMVDEFIKLHLEEKLTGEQAAMAKWYSTEKQVHLVDRCLQLHGGYGYMREYSVAQ
;
A
#
# COMPACT_ATOMS: atom_id res chain seq x y z
N GLU A 1 -17.74 -2.98 -11.73
CA GLU A 1 -17.90 -3.19 -10.28
C GLU A 1 -18.30 -4.63 -9.98
N ARG A 2 -17.66 -5.28 -9.00
CA ARG A 2 -17.90 -6.69 -8.63
C ARG A 2 -18.99 -6.78 -7.55
N LYS A 3 -19.98 -7.67 -7.76
CA LYS A 3 -21.05 -7.98 -6.80
C LYS A 3 -20.89 -9.40 -6.27
N ALA A 4 -21.10 -9.61 -4.98
CA ALA A 4 -21.18 -10.92 -4.34
C ALA A 4 -22.25 -10.86 -3.23
N PHE A 5 -22.96 -11.96 -2.98
CA PHE A 5 -24.05 -12.02 -1.98
C PHE A 5 -25.13 -10.93 -2.17
N GLY A 6 -25.43 -10.58 -3.42
CA GLY A 6 -26.47 -9.60 -3.76
C GLY A 6 -26.09 -8.13 -3.53
N ARG A 7 -24.85 -7.81 -3.13
CA ARG A 7 -24.37 -6.43 -2.91
C ARG A 7 -23.00 -6.19 -3.55
N PRO A 8 -22.62 -4.93 -3.84
CA PRO A 8 -21.26 -4.62 -4.27
C PRO A 8 -20.24 -5.07 -3.21
N ILE A 9 -19.11 -5.67 -3.59
CA ILE A 9 -18.09 -6.11 -2.61
C ILE A 9 -17.54 -4.93 -1.80
N GLY A 10 -17.41 -3.74 -2.40
CA GLY A 10 -17.05 -2.51 -1.67
C GLY A 10 -18.07 -2.08 -0.60
N SER A 11 -19.29 -2.61 -0.64
CA SER A 11 -20.29 -2.39 0.41
C SER A 11 -20.13 -3.34 1.61
N GLN A 12 -19.21 -4.30 1.55
CA GLN A 12 -18.88 -5.16 2.69
C GLN A 12 -17.98 -4.40 3.66
N GLN A 13 -18.36 -4.40 4.94
CA GLN A 13 -17.68 -3.65 5.99
C GLN A 13 -16.21 -4.08 6.15
N ASN A 14 -15.93 -5.39 6.04
CA ASN A 14 -14.57 -5.95 6.12
C ASN A 14 -13.63 -5.35 5.07
N SER A 15 -14.08 -5.25 3.81
CA SER A 15 -13.27 -4.67 2.73
C SER A 15 -13.00 -3.18 2.96
N ARG A 16 -13.96 -2.43 3.52
CA ARG A 16 -13.76 -1.01 3.85
C ARG A 16 -12.76 -0.81 4.98
N PHE A 17 -12.83 -1.62 6.04
CA PHE A 17 -11.86 -1.55 7.13
C PHE A 17 -10.45 -1.88 6.64
N LEU A 18 -10.30 -2.94 5.86
CA LEU A 18 -9.01 -3.27 5.27
C LEU A 18 -8.47 -2.13 4.39
N LEU A 19 -9.29 -1.53 3.53
CA LEU A 19 -8.84 -0.39 2.71
C LEU A 19 -8.44 0.82 3.55
N ALA A 20 -9.14 1.10 4.65
CA ALA A 20 -8.77 2.17 5.58
C ALA A 20 -7.42 1.90 6.27
N GLU A 21 -7.18 0.66 6.69
CA GLU A 21 -5.89 0.23 7.25
C GLU A 21 -4.76 0.39 6.23
N LEU A 22 -4.92 -0.16 5.01
CA LEU A 22 -3.93 -0.07 3.93
C LEU A 22 -3.62 1.39 3.54
N SER A 23 -4.65 2.24 3.46
CA SER A 23 -4.49 3.67 3.20
C SER A 23 -3.73 4.38 4.31
N THR A 24 -3.94 3.99 5.56
CA THR A 24 -3.25 4.56 6.72
C THR A 24 -1.77 4.20 6.66
N GLU A 25 -1.44 2.93 6.42
CA GLU A 25 -0.05 2.49 6.28
C GLU A 25 0.68 3.20 5.12
N ALA A 26 0.04 3.30 3.95
CA ALA A 26 0.60 4.01 2.81
C ALA A 26 0.86 5.50 3.13
N THR A 27 -0.02 6.12 3.91
CA THR A 27 0.14 7.51 4.36
C THR A 27 1.33 7.65 5.29
N VAL A 28 1.51 6.74 6.25
CA VAL A 28 2.67 6.74 7.16
C VAL A 28 3.98 6.58 6.39
N VAL A 29 4.04 5.65 5.43
CA VAL A 29 5.22 5.47 4.58
C VAL A 29 5.54 6.77 3.83
N ARG A 30 4.52 7.41 3.25
CA ARG A 30 4.71 8.68 2.52
C ARG A 30 5.23 9.78 3.44
N MET A 31 4.65 9.96 4.62
CA MET A 31 5.10 10.98 5.58
C MET A 31 6.58 10.78 5.98
N MET A 32 6.98 9.54 6.22
CA MET A 32 8.38 9.22 6.54
C MET A 32 9.32 9.54 5.37
N VAL A 33 8.96 9.12 4.15
CA VAL A 33 9.77 9.37 2.95
C VAL A 33 9.87 10.87 2.66
N ASP A 34 8.75 11.61 2.76
CA ASP A 34 8.73 13.06 2.55
C ASP A 34 9.63 13.79 3.56
N GLU A 35 9.64 13.36 4.82
CA GLU A 35 10.53 13.92 5.84
C GLU A 35 12.00 13.63 5.53
N PHE A 36 12.32 12.42 5.09
CA PHE A 36 13.70 12.09 4.73
C PHE A 36 14.16 12.79 3.45
N ILE A 37 13.25 13.07 2.52
CA ILE A 37 13.53 13.93 1.36
C ILE A 37 13.88 15.34 1.83
N LYS A 38 13.13 15.93 2.78
CA LYS A 38 13.49 17.25 3.33
C LYS A 38 14.87 17.24 3.96
N LEU A 39 15.16 16.26 4.81
CA LEU A 39 16.49 16.11 5.41
C LEU A 39 17.58 15.95 4.35
N HIS A 40 17.31 15.25 3.26
CA HIS A 40 18.26 15.10 2.16
C HIS A 40 18.53 16.43 1.45
N LEU A 41 17.49 17.22 1.19
CA LEU A 41 17.60 18.55 0.59
C LEU A 41 18.36 19.54 1.49
N GLU A 42 18.31 19.34 2.81
CA GLU A 42 19.09 20.10 3.78
C GLU A 42 20.50 19.52 4.03
N GLU A 43 20.91 18.48 3.30
CA GLU A 43 22.17 17.74 3.48
C GLU A 43 22.35 17.14 4.88
N LYS A 44 21.24 16.87 5.59
CA LYS A 44 21.19 16.33 6.95
C LYS A 44 20.78 14.87 7.04
N LEU A 45 20.36 14.25 5.93
CA LEU A 45 19.95 12.84 5.93
C LEU A 45 21.14 11.93 6.23
N THR A 46 21.01 11.06 7.22
CA THR A 46 22.05 10.07 7.53
C THR A 46 21.92 8.84 6.63
N GLY A 47 23.03 8.10 6.45
CA GLY A 47 23.01 6.82 5.73
C GLY A 47 22.06 5.80 6.36
N GLU A 48 21.93 5.81 7.68
CA GLU A 48 20.98 4.96 8.42
C GLU A 48 19.53 5.32 8.08
N GLN A 49 19.19 6.60 8.05
CA GLN A 49 17.84 7.06 7.66
C GLN A 49 17.53 6.70 6.21
N ALA A 50 18.49 6.85 5.29
CA ALA A 50 18.33 6.41 3.91
C ALA A 50 18.06 4.90 3.82
N ALA A 51 18.81 4.09 4.58
CA ALA A 51 18.59 2.64 4.65
C ALA A 51 17.22 2.27 5.25
N MET A 52 16.78 2.98 6.30
CA MET A 52 15.45 2.83 6.89
C MET A 52 14.34 3.11 5.87
N ALA A 53 14.44 4.21 5.12
CA ALA A 53 13.46 4.53 4.09
C ALA A 53 13.39 3.44 3.03
N LYS A 54 14.54 2.99 2.49
CA LYS A 54 14.57 1.90 1.50
C LYS A 54 13.89 0.66 2.06
N TRP A 55 14.36 0.17 3.20
CA TRP A 55 13.90 -1.10 3.75
C TRP A 55 12.40 -1.05 4.02
N TYR A 56 11.96 -0.09 4.85
CA TYR A 56 10.58 -0.04 5.31
C TYR A 56 9.59 0.23 4.19
N SER A 57 9.89 1.15 3.26
CA SER A 57 9.00 1.43 2.13
C SER A 57 8.84 0.22 1.22
N THR A 58 9.92 -0.53 0.95
CA THR A 58 9.83 -1.73 0.09
C THR A 58 9.06 -2.87 0.74
N GLU A 59 9.25 -3.12 2.04
CA GLU A 59 8.49 -4.14 2.78
C GLU A 59 6.99 -3.79 2.83
N LYS A 60 6.69 -2.51 3.11
CA LYS A 60 5.30 -2.05 3.11
C LYS A 60 4.67 -2.10 1.73
N GLN A 61 5.39 -1.77 0.66
CA GLN A 61 4.87 -1.89 -0.70
C GLN A 61 4.44 -3.33 -1.02
N VAL A 62 5.29 -4.32 -0.73
CA VAL A 62 4.96 -5.74 -0.96
C VAL A 62 3.72 -6.13 -0.16
N HIS A 63 3.68 -5.77 1.12
CA HIS A 63 2.52 -6.05 1.99
C HIS A 63 1.23 -5.42 1.43
N LEU A 64 1.26 -4.14 1.08
CA LEU A 64 0.08 -3.42 0.60
C LEU A 64 -0.45 -4.00 -0.72
N VAL A 65 0.44 -4.33 -1.66
CA VAL A 65 0.07 -4.92 -2.96
C VAL A 65 -0.50 -6.32 -2.78
N ASP A 66 0.09 -7.16 -1.94
CA ASP A 66 -0.43 -8.51 -1.65
C ASP A 66 -1.86 -8.46 -1.09
N ARG A 67 -2.12 -7.53 -0.16
CA ARG A 67 -3.48 -7.33 0.39
C ARG A 67 -4.46 -6.82 -0.67
N CYS A 68 -4.02 -5.95 -1.57
CA CYS A 68 -4.82 -5.50 -2.71
C CYS A 68 -5.12 -6.66 -3.68
N LEU A 69 -4.15 -7.52 -3.95
CA LEU A 69 -4.31 -8.69 -4.81
C LEU A 69 -5.36 -9.63 -4.22
N GLN A 70 -5.27 -9.92 -2.92
CA GLN A 70 -6.23 -10.78 -2.23
C GLN A 70 -7.66 -10.20 -2.24
N LEU A 71 -7.82 -8.87 -2.17
CA LEU A 71 -9.13 -8.21 -2.33
C LEU A 71 -9.75 -8.45 -3.72
N HIS A 72 -8.92 -8.61 -4.76
CA HIS A 72 -9.37 -8.97 -6.10
C HIS A 72 -9.69 -10.48 -6.24
N GLY A 73 -9.33 -11.32 -5.28
CA GLY A 73 -9.53 -12.78 -5.33
C GLY A 73 -8.89 -13.38 -6.58
N GLY A 74 -9.56 -14.35 -7.23
CA GLY A 74 -9.04 -14.97 -8.46
C GLY A 74 -8.73 -13.99 -9.61
N TYR A 75 -9.43 -12.85 -9.69
CA TYR A 75 -9.12 -11.81 -10.68
C TYR A 75 -7.78 -11.12 -10.42
N GLY A 76 -7.29 -11.12 -9.18
CA GLY A 76 -6.00 -10.54 -8.82
C GLY A 76 -4.80 -11.26 -9.42
N TYR A 77 -5.00 -12.46 -9.98
CA TYR A 77 -3.97 -13.25 -10.65
C TYR A 77 -4.04 -13.16 -12.18
N MET A 78 -4.98 -12.37 -12.72
CA MET A 78 -5.20 -12.18 -14.15
C MET A 78 -4.50 -10.90 -14.60
N ARG A 79 -3.60 -10.99 -15.60
CA ARG A 79 -2.75 -9.86 -16.07
C ARG A 79 -3.53 -8.70 -16.68
N GLU A 80 -4.81 -8.91 -16.96
CA GLU A 80 -5.78 -7.90 -17.40
C GLU A 80 -6.14 -6.91 -16.28
N TYR A 81 -5.91 -7.25 -15.01
CA TYR A 81 -6.08 -6.35 -13.87
C TYR A 81 -4.72 -5.80 -13.43
N SER A 82 -4.62 -4.49 -13.25
CA SER A 82 -3.37 -3.80 -12.90
C SER A 82 -2.74 -4.27 -11.59
N VAL A 83 -3.52 -4.88 -10.69
CA VAL A 83 -3.01 -5.41 -9.41
C VAL A 83 -2.10 -6.62 -9.58
N ALA A 84 -2.12 -7.27 -10.75
CA ALA A 84 -1.30 -8.44 -11.07
C ALA A 84 0.06 -8.07 -11.71
N GLN A 85 0.36 -6.76 -11.86
CA GLN A 85 1.57 -6.25 -12.50
C GLN A 85 2.71 -6.02 -11.50
#